data_AF-A0A948ZE44-F1
#
_entry.id   AF-A0A948ZE44-F1
#
_cell.length_a   1.000
_cell.length_b   1.000
_cell.length_c   1.000
_cell.angle_alpha   90.00
_cell.angle_beta   90.00
_cell.angle_gamma   90.00
#
_symmetry.space_group_name_H-M   'P 1'
#
loop_
_entity.id
_entity.type
_entity.pdbx_description
1 polymer ?
#
loop_
_entity_poly.entity_id
_entity_poly.type
_entity_poly.pdbx_seq_one_letter_code
_entity_poly.pdbx_strand_id
1 'polypeptide(L)'
;SDLSELSPIDPSTANVFNPQDPQNPQNKIPISVEDVMAYFDLAKNKFGIKNDEELAKIFNKFVESNPQIHPLALGNVNRIHNLIRILAKRLLKSHKTPMKDDEIEKIVDYFTEKLYSHQYFIGRKEAKEDLGLKTVIFADQILSKAMTDLYEEYKTEMDLGKIWNPENELGPNAMQNKKDYKIAFIESRQLSSHFELSIDYRKQQVNMVQQTPQGPIQVPQEQVGFRIVGQGWK
;
A
#
# COMPACT_ATOMS: atom_id res chain seq x y z
N SER A 1 21.47 10.96 -1.09
CA SER A 1 20.47 10.75 -0.04
C SER A 1 19.79 9.43 -0.34
N ASP A 2 19.47 8.62 0.66
CA ASP A 2 18.80 7.32 0.42
C ASP A 2 17.28 7.47 0.25
N LEU A 3 16.81 8.70 0.02
CA LEU A 3 15.40 9.11 -0.07
C LEU A 3 14.68 8.62 -1.36
N SER A 4 15.18 7.60 -2.04
CA SER A 4 14.53 7.11 -3.26
C SER A 4 14.62 5.61 -3.33
N GLU A 5 13.44 5.02 -3.38
CA GLU A 5 13.22 3.58 -3.32
C GLU A 5 12.12 3.27 -4.34
N LEU A 6 12.25 2.13 -5.00
CA LEU A 6 11.19 1.52 -5.78
C LEU A 6 10.67 0.32 -5.00
N SER A 7 9.45 -0.13 -5.28
CA SER A 7 8.87 -1.33 -4.68
C SER A 7 8.41 -2.30 -5.76
N PRO A 8 8.25 -3.59 -5.44
CA PRO A 8 7.53 -4.54 -6.29
C PRO A 8 6.13 -4.03 -6.67
N ILE A 9 5.61 -4.55 -7.78
CA ILE A 9 4.24 -4.34 -8.22
C ILE A 9 3.41 -5.54 -7.76
N ASP A 10 2.76 -5.41 -6.61
CA ASP A 10 1.83 -6.42 -6.11
C ASP A 10 0.40 -5.89 -6.01
N PRO A 11 -0.54 -6.47 -6.78
CA PRO A 11 -1.95 -6.22 -6.57
C PRO A 11 -2.57 -7.13 -5.51
N SER A 12 -3.49 -6.52 -4.75
CA SER A 12 -4.53 -7.27 -4.05
C SER A 12 -5.85 -7.15 -4.79
N THR A 13 -6.61 -8.24 -4.86
CA THR A 13 -7.89 -8.27 -5.58
C THR A 13 -9.03 -8.62 -4.64
N ALA A 14 -10.14 -7.89 -4.73
CA ALA A 14 -11.36 -8.16 -4.01
C ALA A 14 -12.55 -8.16 -4.96
N ASN A 15 -13.29 -9.26 -5.03
CA ASN A 15 -14.54 -9.38 -5.77
C ASN A 15 -15.60 -10.14 -4.95
N VAL A 16 -16.78 -10.36 -5.54
CA VAL A 16 -17.91 -11.02 -4.87
C VAL A 16 -17.60 -12.44 -4.37
N PHE A 17 -16.63 -13.13 -5.00
CA PHE A 17 -16.19 -14.48 -4.68
C PHE A 17 -15.07 -14.54 -3.63
N ASN A 18 -14.51 -13.39 -3.24
CA ASN A 18 -13.55 -13.36 -2.15
C ASN A 18 -14.21 -13.74 -0.80
N PRO A 19 -13.41 -14.25 0.14
CA PRO A 19 -13.84 -14.48 1.52
C PRO A 19 -14.49 -13.24 2.13
N GLN A 20 -15.53 -13.45 2.93
CA GLN A 20 -16.11 -12.37 3.73
C GLN A 20 -15.23 -12.08 4.94
N ASP A 21 -15.14 -10.82 5.32
CA ASP A 21 -14.44 -10.42 6.56
C ASP A 21 -15.31 -10.80 7.78
N PRO A 22 -14.81 -11.62 8.73
CA PRO A 22 -15.54 -11.99 9.94
C PRO A 22 -15.95 -10.80 10.82
N GLN A 23 -15.20 -9.70 10.77
CA GLN A 23 -15.48 -8.49 11.57
C GLN A 23 -16.41 -7.52 10.84
N ASN A 24 -16.45 -7.56 9.51
CA ASN A 24 -17.34 -6.74 8.70
C ASN A 24 -17.89 -7.52 7.49
N PRO A 25 -19.07 -8.15 7.62
CA PRO A 25 -19.64 -8.99 6.56
C PRO A 25 -19.94 -8.28 5.23
N GLN A 26 -19.99 -6.93 5.21
CA GLN A 26 -20.12 -6.17 3.96
C GLN A 26 -18.81 -6.08 3.17
N ASN A 27 -17.68 -6.31 3.84
CA ASN A 27 -16.36 -6.28 3.24
C ASN A 27 -15.90 -7.67 2.78
N LYS A 28 -15.01 -7.64 1.79
CA LYS A 28 -14.34 -8.81 1.26
C LYS A 28 -12.87 -8.76 1.60
N ILE A 29 -12.32 -9.86 2.09
CA ILE A 29 -10.89 -9.99 2.35
C ILE A 29 -10.18 -10.00 0.98
N PRO A 30 -9.32 -9.00 0.68
CA PRO A 30 -8.55 -9.00 -0.55
C PRO A 30 -7.59 -10.20 -0.58
N ILE A 31 -7.37 -10.76 -1.76
CA ILE A 31 -6.37 -11.81 -1.97
C ILE A 31 -5.19 -11.19 -2.71
N SER A 32 -4.00 -11.24 -2.10
CA SER A 32 -2.73 -10.88 -2.74
C SER A 32 -2.42 -11.85 -3.86
N VAL A 33 -1.98 -11.32 -5.01
CA VAL A 33 -1.58 -12.16 -6.13
C VAL A 33 -0.28 -12.90 -5.82
N GLU A 34 0.71 -12.24 -5.22
CA GLU A 34 1.99 -12.88 -4.89
C GLU A 34 1.81 -13.97 -3.83
N ASP A 35 0.98 -13.77 -2.80
CA ASP A 35 0.78 -14.79 -1.75
C ASP A 35 0.27 -16.11 -2.34
N VAL A 36 -0.67 -16.01 -3.29
CA VAL A 36 -1.18 -17.17 -4.03
C VAL A 36 -0.06 -17.81 -4.86
N MET A 37 0.72 -17.01 -5.59
CA MET A 37 1.82 -17.52 -6.41
C MET A 37 2.93 -18.15 -5.56
N ALA A 38 3.29 -17.55 -4.42
CA ALA A 38 4.29 -18.01 -3.48
C ALA A 38 3.87 -19.33 -2.82
N TYR A 39 2.59 -19.51 -2.51
CA TYR A 39 2.06 -20.79 -2.02
C TYR A 39 2.29 -21.93 -3.04
N PHE A 40 1.96 -21.68 -4.32
CA PHE A 40 2.17 -22.69 -5.36
C PHE A 40 3.64 -22.89 -5.73
N ASP A 41 4.47 -21.83 -5.64
CA ASP A 41 5.92 -21.92 -5.79
C ASP A 41 6.54 -22.78 -4.69
N LEU A 42 6.15 -22.57 -3.43
CA LEU A 42 6.58 -23.38 -2.29
C LEU A 42 6.27 -24.86 -2.54
N ALA A 43 5.03 -25.17 -2.94
CA ALA A 43 4.63 -26.55 -3.22
C ALA A 43 5.46 -27.19 -4.35
N LYS A 44 5.63 -26.49 -5.48
CA LYS A 44 6.31 -27.02 -6.66
C LYS A 44 7.83 -27.06 -6.51
N ASN A 45 8.42 -25.94 -6.13
CA ASN A 45 9.86 -25.71 -6.22
C ASN A 45 10.60 -25.99 -4.91
N LYS A 46 9.99 -25.74 -3.75
CA LYS A 46 10.63 -26.02 -2.44
C LYS A 46 10.36 -27.44 -1.95
N PHE A 47 9.13 -27.93 -2.08
CA PHE A 47 8.79 -29.31 -1.72
C PHE A 47 8.98 -30.31 -2.86
N GLY A 48 9.25 -29.83 -4.07
CA GLY A 48 9.61 -30.69 -5.21
C GLY A 48 8.43 -31.51 -5.75
N ILE A 49 7.19 -31.04 -5.55
CA ILE A 49 5.99 -31.73 -5.99
C ILE A 49 5.85 -31.56 -7.50
N LYS A 50 5.98 -32.67 -8.23
CA LYS A 50 6.04 -32.68 -9.71
C LYS A 50 4.92 -33.47 -10.37
N ASN A 51 4.19 -34.30 -9.64
CA ASN A 51 3.10 -35.07 -10.21
C ASN A 51 1.77 -34.29 -10.13
N ASP A 52 0.94 -34.44 -11.16
CA ASP A 52 -0.31 -33.69 -11.31
C ASP A 52 -1.34 -34.06 -10.22
N GLU A 53 -1.30 -35.30 -9.73
CA GLU A 53 -2.21 -35.76 -8.67
C GLU A 53 -1.97 -35.05 -7.33
N GLU A 54 -0.72 -34.86 -6.93
CA GLU A 54 -0.37 -34.12 -5.71
C GLU A 54 -0.65 -32.62 -5.87
N LEU A 55 -0.42 -32.06 -7.05
CA LEU A 55 -0.78 -30.67 -7.34
C LEU A 55 -2.29 -30.44 -7.24
N ALA A 56 -3.10 -31.37 -7.76
CA ALA A 56 -4.55 -31.31 -7.62
C ALA A 56 -4.99 -31.38 -6.15
N LYS A 57 -4.35 -32.25 -5.34
CA LYS A 57 -4.61 -32.33 -3.89
C LYS A 57 -4.28 -31.02 -3.17
N ILE A 58 -3.18 -30.37 -3.51
CA ILE A 58 -2.78 -29.07 -2.94
C ILE A 58 -3.78 -27.99 -3.33
N PHE A 59 -4.15 -27.93 -4.62
CA PHE A 59 -5.13 -26.98 -5.11
C PHE A 59 -6.48 -27.13 -4.40
N ASN A 60 -6.95 -28.36 -4.22
CA ASN A 60 -8.21 -28.63 -3.50
C ASN A 60 -8.11 -28.18 -2.04
N LYS A 61 -7.01 -28.53 -1.34
CA LYS A 61 -6.79 -28.07 0.06
C LYS A 61 -6.72 -26.55 0.18
N PHE A 62 -6.16 -25.86 -0.82
CA PHE A 62 -6.10 -24.40 -0.84
C PHE A 62 -7.50 -23.79 -0.99
N VAL A 63 -8.34 -24.32 -1.88
CA VAL A 63 -9.74 -23.89 -2.04
C VAL A 63 -10.56 -24.18 -0.78
N GLU A 64 -10.28 -25.28 -0.09
CA GLU A 64 -10.91 -25.71 1.17
C GLU A 64 -10.35 -25.01 2.42
N SER A 65 -9.46 -24.02 2.29
CA SER A 65 -8.90 -23.29 3.44
C SER A 65 -9.99 -22.63 4.29
N ASN A 66 -9.63 -22.15 5.49
CA ASN A 66 -10.52 -21.33 6.30
C ASN A 66 -9.93 -19.92 6.45
N PRO A 67 -10.56 -18.87 5.88
CA PRO A 67 -11.83 -18.92 5.13
C PRO A 67 -11.70 -19.59 3.76
N GLN A 68 -12.83 -20.12 3.27
CA GLN A 68 -12.89 -20.84 1.99
C GLN A 68 -12.60 -19.89 0.83
N ILE A 69 -11.70 -20.28 -0.07
CA ILE A 69 -11.34 -19.50 -1.25
C ILE A 69 -12.09 -20.03 -2.45
N HIS A 70 -13.06 -19.27 -2.95
CA HIS A 70 -13.84 -19.68 -4.11
C HIS A 70 -12.96 -19.76 -5.38
N PRO A 71 -13.04 -20.80 -6.22
CA PRO A 71 -12.19 -20.94 -7.41
C PRO A 71 -12.26 -19.77 -8.40
N LEU A 72 -13.41 -19.10 -8.53
CA LEU A 72 -13.53 -17.88 -9.35
C LEU A 72 -12.72 -16.69 -8.81
N ALA A 73 -12.43 -16.65 -7.50
CA ALA A 73 -11.51 -15.67 -6.94
C ALA A 73 -10.08 -15.93 -7.43
N LEU A 74 -9.66 -17.21 -7.50
CA LEU A 74 -8.36 -17.60 -8.08
C LEU A 74 -8.27 -17.29 -9.58
N GLY A 75 -9.35 -17.52 -10.33
CA GLY A 75 -9.42 -17.10 -11.73
C GLY A 75 -9.22 -15.58 -11.89
N ASN A 76 -9.79 -14.78 -10.98
CA ASN A 76 -9.59 -13.34 -10.97
C ASN A 76 -8.13 -12.96 -10.61
N VAL A 77 -7.54 -13.59 -9.61
CA VAL A 77 -6.12 -13.43 -9.24
C VAL A 77 -5.21 -13.62 -10.46
N ASN A 78 -5.38 -14.73 -11.19
CA ASN A 78 -4.58 -14.99 -12.41
C ASN A 78 -4.82 -13.94 -13.50
N ARG A 79 -6.06 -13.48 -13.70
CA ARG A 79 -6.35 -12.42 -14.69
C ARG A 79 -5.67 -11.11 -14.33
N ILE A 80 -5.70 -10.72 -13.05
CA ILE A 80 -5.10 -9.48 -12.58
C ILE A 80 -3.57 -9.54 -12.67
N HIS A 81 -2.96 -10.68 -12.32
CA HIS A 81 -1.53 -10.91 -12.51
C HIS A 81 -1.11 -10.65 -13.97
N ASN A 82 -1.80 -11.27 -14.92
CA ASN A 82 -1.53 -11.10 -16.35
C ASN A 82 -1.75 -9.66 -16.83
N LEU A 83 -2.83 -9.02 -16.36
CA LEU A 83 -3.13 -7.63 -16.72
C LEU A 83 -2.01 -6.69 -16.28
N ILE A 84 -1.48 -6.85 -15.06
CA ILE A 84 -0.42 -5.99 -14.55
C ILE A 84 0.86 -6.16 -15.34
N ARG A 85 1.24 -7.38 -15.69
CA ARG A 85 2.37 -7.63 -16.58
C ARG A 85 2.19 -6.90 -17.91
N ILE A 86 0.99 -6.93 -18.50
CA ILE A 86 0.69 -6.19 -19.74
C ILE A 86 0.78 -4.67 -19.54
N LEU A 87 0.23 -4.14 -18.44
CA LEU A 87 0.26 -2.71 -18.15
C LEU A 87 1.68 -2.22 -17.89
N ALA A 88 2.48 -2.94 -17.11
CA ALA A 88 3.89 -2.64 -16.85
C ALA A 88 4.68 -2.60 -18.17
N LYS A 89 4.50 -3.59 -19.05
CA LYS A 89 5.11 -3.59 -20.40
C LYS A 89 4.69 -2.37 -21.21
N ARG A 90 3.40 -2.03 -21.23
CA ARG A 90 2.89 -0.86 -21.98
C ARG A 90 3.47 0.45 -21.45
N LEU A 91 3.58 0.60 -20.13
CA LEU A 91 4.19 1.79 -19.49
C LEU A 91 5.67 1.90 -19.84
N LEU A 92 6.43 0.81 -19.78
CA LEU A 92 7.84 0.83 -20.17
C LEU A 92 8.02 1.14 -21.67
N LYS A 93 7.11 0.66 -22.54
CA LYS A 93 7.11 0.98 -23.97
C LYS A 93 6.74 2.43 -24.30
N SER A 94 6.11 3.16 -23.37
CA SER A 94 5.74 4.58 -23.59
C SER A 94 6.89 5.55 -23.28
N HIS A 95 8.03 5.04 -22.81
CA HIS A 95 9.22 5.87 -22.56
C HIS A 95 9.70 6.56 -23.84
N LYS A 96 10.14 7.82 -23.70
CA LYS A 96 10.68 8.63 -24.80
C LYS A 96 11.87 7.97 -25.50
N THR A 97 12.68 7.23 -24.75
CA THR A 97 13.76 6.41 -25.29
C THR A 97 13.27 4.96 -25.34
N PRO A 98 13.15 4.35 -26.53
CA PRO A 98 12.72 2.97 -26.65
C PRO A 98 13.65 2.02 -25.88
N MET A 99 13.06 1.07 -25.17
CA MET A 99 13.77 -0.05 -24.53
C MET A 99 13.57 -1.31 -25.36
N LYS A 100 14.55 -2.22 -25.34
CA LYS A 100 14.40 -3.50 -26.02
C LYS A 100 13.40 -4.39 -25.25
N ASP A 101 12.75 -5.30 -25.97
CA ASP A 101 11.74 -6.18 -25.37
C ASP A 101 12.34 -7.08 -24.27
N ASP A 102 13.59 -7.56 -24.42
CA ASP A 102 14.29 -8.35 -23.40
C ASP A 102 14.60 -7.54 -22.12
N GLU A 103 14.98 -6.26 -22.27
CA GLU A 103 15.15 -5.34 -21.14
C GLU A 103 13.81 -5.14 -20.41
N ILE A 104 12.72 -4.95 -21.16
CA ILE A 104 11.38 -4.77 -20.60
C ILE A 104 10.91 -6.01 -19.84
N GLU A 105 11.04 -7.20 -20.42
CA GLU A 105 10.67 -8.46 -19.76
C GLU A 105 11.47 -8.65 -18.47
N LYS A 106 12.79 -8.41 -18.50
CA LYS A 106 13.64 -8.51 -17.30
C LYS A 106 13.16 -7.60 -16.18
N ILE A 107 12.81 -6.35 -16.50
CA ILE A 107 12.30 -5.37 -15.53
C ILE A 107 10.96 -5.86 -14.96
N VAL A 108 10.01 -6.23 -15.83
CA VAL A 108 8.68 -6.69 -15.42
C VAL A 108 8.78 -7.90 -14.49
N ASP A 109 9.54 -8.92 -14.87
CA ASP A 109 9.73 -10.13 -14.05
C ASP A 109 10.33 -9.80 -12.68
N TYR A 110 11.29 -8.88 -12.65
CA TYR A 110 11.91 -8.47 -11.40
C TYR A 110 10.90 -7.77 -10.48
N PHE A 111 10.09 -6.85 -11.01
CA PHE A 111 9.09 -6.11 -10.23
C PHE A 111 7.88 -6.95 -9.83
N THR A 112 7.54 -8.04 -10.54
CA THR A 112 6.32 -8.83 -10.24
C THR A 112 6.57 -10.21 -9.62
N GLU A 113 7.78 -10.78 -9.70
CA GLU A 113 8.00 -12.18 -9.33
C GLU A 113 9.27 -12.45 -8.51
N LYS A 114 10.32 -11.61 -8.60
CA LYS A 114 11.66 -11.97 -8.06
C LYS A 114 12.02 -11.37 -6.71
N LEU A 115 11.19 -10.50 -6.14
CA LEU A 115 11.53 -9.77 -4.92
C LEU A 115 11.09 -10.48 -3.64
N TYR A 116 10.33 -11.58 -3.75
CA TYR A 116 9.90 -12.49 -2.66
C TYR A 116 9.27 -11.82 -1.42
N SER A 117 9.05 -10.51 -1.47
CA SER A 117 8.45 -9.70 -0.42
C SER A 117 7.92 -8.40 -1.03
N HIS A 118 6.64 -8.15 -0.78
CA HIS A 118 5.96 -6.89 -1.11
C HIS A 118 6.56 -5.65 -0.46
N GLN A 119 7.29 -5.83 0.64
CA GLN A 119 7.90 -4.76 1.41
C GLN A 119 9.37 -4.57 1.07
N TYR A 120 9.85 -5.26 0.03
CA TYR A 120 11.22 -5.10 -0.42
C TYR A 120 11.42 -3.74 -1.06
N PHE A 121 12.34 -2.96 -0.49
CA PHE A 121 12.72 -1.67 -1.03
C PHE A 121 13.91 -1.84 -1.98
N ILE A 122 13.69 -1.49 -3.24
CA ILE A 122 14.71 -1.52 -4.29
C ILE A 122 15.44 -0.18 -4.26
N GLY A 123 16.66 -0.19 -3.73
CA GLY A 123 17.51 1.00 -3.68
C GLY A 123 18.06 1.39 -5.06
N ARG A 124 18.56 2.63 -5.20
CA ARG A 124 19.14 3.10 -6.48
C ARG A 124 20.29 2.23 -7.00
N LYS A 125 21.11 1.70 -6.11
CA LYS A 125 22.25 0.85 -6.47
C LYS A 125 21.78 -0.41 -7.17
N GLU A 126 20.86 -1.14 -6.56
CA GLU A 126 20.22 -2.33 -7.10
C GLU A 126 19.45 -2.03 -8.40
N ALA A 127 18.69 -0.94 -8.42
CA ALA A 127 17.99 -0.48 -9.61
C ALA A 127 18.93 -0.22 -10.81
N LYS A 128 20.16 0.23 -10.55
CA LYS A 128 21.16 0.46 -11.59
C LYS A 128 21.95 -0.80 -11.95
N GLU A 129 22.44 -1.53 -10.95
CA GLU A 129 23.38 -2.64 -11.12
C GLU A 129 22.65 -3.94 -11.50
N ASP A 130 21.57 -4.29 -10.81
CA ASP A 130 20.88 -5.57 -11.00
C ASP A 130 19.81 -5.48 -12.09
N LEU A 131 19.03 -4.39 -12.05
CA LEU A 131 17.97 -4.12 -13.03
C LEU A 131 18.50 -3.48 -14.33
N GLY A 132 19.65 -2.82 -14.30
CA GLY A 132 20.22 -2.17 -15.48
C GLY A 132 19.49 -0.89 -15.91
N LEU A 133 18.77 -0.22 -15.00
CA LEU A 133 18.02 0.99 -15.33
C LEU A 133 18.98 2.17 -15.61
N LYS A 134 19.17 2.45 -16.90
CA LYS A 134 20.05 3.54 -17.39
C LYS A 134 19.61 4.93 -16.96
N THR A 135 18.34 5.09 -16.59
CA THR A 135 17.76 6.35 -16.11
C THR A 135 18.12 6.69 -14.67
N VAL A 136 18.70 5.74 -13.92
CA VAL A 136 19.12 5.97 -12.53
C VAL A 136 20.46 6.71 -12.52
N ILE A 137 20.40 7.99 -12.16
CA ILE A 137 21.55 8.89 -12.06
C ILE A 137 21.80 9.19 -10.59
N PHE A 138 23.06 9.08 -10.16
CA PHE A 138 23.46 9.50 -8.81
C PHE A 138 23.67 11.01 -8.81
N ALA A 139 22.93 11.71 -7.94
CA ALA A 139 23.16 13.11 -7.67
C ALA A 139 24.55 13.31 -7.05
N ASP A 140 25.22 14.41 -7.41
CA ASP A 140 26.42 14.84 -6.70
C ASP A 140 26.08 15.27 -5.25
N GLN A 141 27.12 15.56 -4.46
CA GLN A 141 26.94 15.90 -3.05
C GLN A 141 26.11 17.18 -2.85
N ILE A 142 26.22 18.16 -3.75
CA ILE A 142 25.53 19.45 -3.65
C ILE A 142 24.04 19.23 -3.91
N LEU A 143 23.70 18.58 -5.02
CA LEU A 143 22.32 18.27 -5.40
C LEU A 143 21.67 17.32 -4.39
N SER A 144 22.39 16.28 -3.96
CA SER A 144 21.89 15.36 -2.95
C SER A 144 21.56 16.07 -1.64
N LYS A 145 22.39 17.03 -1.22
CA LYS A 145 22.13 17.80 0.00
C LYS A 145 20.90 18.67 -0.18
N ALA A 146 20.81 19.41 -1.29
CA ALA A 146 19.65 20.25 -1.58
C ALA A 146 18.33 19.47 -1.61
N MET A 147 18.31 18.25 -2.18
CA MET A 147 17.14 17.38 -2.15
C MET A 147 16.75 16.93 -0.74
N THR A 148 17.74 16.61 0.10
CA THR A 148 17.50 16.24 1.50
C THR A 148 16.97 17.41 2.31
N ASP A 149 17.60 18.58 2.18
CA ASP A 149 17.18 19.79 2.89
C ASP A 149 15.73 20.14 2.51
N LEU A 150 15.38 20.07 1.22
CA LEU A 150 14.00 20.29 0.74
C LEU A 150 13.00 19.28 1.32
N TYR A 151 13.37 17.99 1.39
CA TYR A 151 12.52 16.97 2.00
C TYR A 151 12.30 17.23 3.50
N GLU A 152 13.34 17.61 4.24
CA GLU A 152 13.23 17.89 5.68
C GLU A 152 12.36 19.13 5.96
N GLU A 153 12.38 20.13 5.08
CA GLU A 153 11.44 21.26 5.12
C GLU A 153 9.99 20.79 4.95
N TYR A 154 9.68 19.99 3.92
CA TYR A 154 8.33 19.44 3.74
C TYR A 154 7.91 18.53 4.89
N LYS A 155 8.82 17.69 5.39
CA LYS A 155 8.56 16.81 6.53
C LYS A 155 8.22 17.61 7.79
N THR A 156 8.86 18.75 7.98
CA THR A 156 8.57 19.66 9.09
C THR A 156 7.23 20.36 8.90
N GLU A 157 6.99 20.95 7.72
CA GLU A 157 5.76 21.69 7.40
C GLU A 157 4.49 20.82 7.38
N MET A 158 4.63 19.56 6.95
CA MET A 158 3.53 18.59 6.85
C MET A 158 3.46 17.62 8.04
N ASP A 159 4.33 17.78 9.04
CA ASP A 159 4.43 16.89 10.20
C ASP A 159 4.62 15.40 9.84
N LEU A 160 5.35 15.10 8.75
CA LEU A 160 5.56 13.72 8.29
C LEU A 160 6.34 12.90 9.32
N GLY A 161 5.91 11.65 9.51
CA GLY A 161 6.51 10.73 10.47
C GLY A 161 6.06 10.91 11.92
N LYS A 162 5.24 11.94 12.22
CA LYS A 162 4.56 12.03 13.51
C LYS A 162 3.31 11.16 13.49
N ILE A 163 3.10 10.40 14.56
CA ILE A 163 1.88 9.59 14.72
C ILE A 163 0.71 10.55 14.92
N TRP A 164 -0.24 10.49 13.99
CA TRP A 164 -1.48 11.25 14.10
C TRP A 164 -2.48 10.54 14.99
N ASN A 165 -3.05 11.25 15.98
CA ASN A 165 -4.05 10.71 16.89
C ASN A 165 -5.06 11.81 17.28
N PRO A 166 -6.37 11.64 17.05
CA PRO A 166 -7.38 12.64 17.42
C PRO A 166 -7.32 13.13 18.87
N GLU A 167 -6.98 12.25 19.81
CA GLU A 167 -6.85 12.59 21.24
C GLU A 167 -5.71 13.58 21.49
N ASN A 168 -4.57 13.36 20.83
CA ASN A 168 -3.42 14.26 20.91
C ASN A 168 -3.73 15.60 20.24
N GLU A 169 -4.49 15.58 19.14
CA GLU A 169 -4.85 16.78 18.39
C GLU A 169 -5.90 17.64 19.09
N LEU A 170 -6.80 17.04 19.87
CA LEU A 170 -7.71 17.81 20.73
C LEU A 170 -6.93 18.58 21.82
N GLY A 171 -5.91 17.95 22.39
CA GLY A 171 -5.07 18.52 23.45
C GLY A 171 -5.64 18.29 24.86
N PRO A 172 -4.79 18.41 25.89
CA PRO A 172 -5.18 18.11 27.27
C PRO A 172 -6.25 19.09 27.77
N ASN A 173 -7.32 18.55 28.36
CA ASN A 173 -8.43 19.31 28.94
C ASN A 173 -9.25 20.19 27.97
N ALA A 174 -9.08 20.04 26.66
CA ALA A 174 -9.90 20.74 25.68
C ALA A 174 -11.20 19.97 25.40
N MET A 175 -12.32 20.68 25.23
CA MET A 175 -13.59 20.08 24.76
C MET A 175 -13.76 20.16 23.25
N GLN A 176 -13.13 21.16 22.63
CA GLN A 176 -13.08 21.35 21.19
C GLN A 176 -11.72 21.95 20.81
N ASN A 177 -11.20 21.53 19.67
CA ASN A 177 -10.06 22.17 19.02
C ASN A 177 -10.32 22.27 17.51
N LYS A 178 -9.66 23.23 16.84
CA LYS A 178 -9.60 23.29 15.39
C LYS A 178 -8.14 23.39 14.98
N LYS A 179 -7.72 22.54 14.05
CA LYS A 179 -6.36 22.55 13.53
C LYS A 179 -6.36 22.47 12.01
N ASP A 180 -5.45 23.21 11.41
CA ASP A 180 -5.22 23.22 9.97
C ASP A 180 -3.96 22.41 9.68
N TYR A 181 -4.02 21.58 8.63
CA TYR A 181 -2.94 20.70 8.20
C TYR A 181 -2.59 21.00 6.75
N LYS A 182 -1.29 21.18 6.48
CA LYS A 182 -0.79 21.21 5.11
C LYS A 182 -0.48 19.78 4.69
N ILE A 183 -1.23 19.26 3.71
CA ILE A 183 -1.14 17.84 3.32
C ILE A 183 -0.57 17.63 1.91
N ALA A 184 -0.40 18.71 1.15
CA ALA A 184 0.29 18.67 -0.13
C ALA A 184 0.86 20.05 -0.47
N PHE A 185 1.95 20.06 -1.23
CA PHE A 185 2.56 21.26 -1.79
C PHE A 185 2.71 21.11 -3.29
N ILE A 186 2.46 22.20 -4.02
CA ILE A 186 2.82 22.36 -5.43
C ILE A 186 3.62 23.65 -5.51
N GLU A 187 4.90 23.50 -5.83
CA GLU A 187 5.83 24.62 -5.85
C GLU A 187 6.54 24.75 -7.18
N SER A 188 6.85 25.98 -7.51
CA SER A 188 7.70 26.39 -8.61
C SER A 188 8.70 27.42 -8.08
N ARG A 189 9.63 27.85 -8.93
CA ARG A 189 10.59 28.89 -8.56
C ARG A 189 9.95 30.21 -8.10
N GLN A 190 8.72 30.51 -8.53
CA GLN A 190 8.08 31.82 -8.32
C GLN A 190 6.81 31.75 -7.46
N LEU A 191 6.22 30.57 -7.31
CA LEU A 191 4.94 30.38 -6.65
C LEU A 191 4.99 29.09 -5.83
N SER A 192 4.49 29.18 -4.61
CA SER A 192 4.20 28.05 -3.74
C SER A 192 2.71 28.05 -3.44
N SER A 193 2.07 26.90 -3.61
CA SER A 193 0.70 26.66 -3.17
C SER A 193 0.65 25.38 -2.38
N HIS A 194 -0.20 25.34 -1.35
CA HIS A 194 -0.38 24.15 -0.54
C HIS A 194 -1.86 23.79 -0.42
N PHE A 195 -2.13 22.50 -0.31
CA PHE A 195 -3.46 22.01 0.01
C PHE A 195 -3.59 21.92 1.52
N GLU A 196 -4.53 22.69 2.05
CA GLU A 196 -4.82 22.75 3.48
C GLU A 196 -6.10 21.98 3.80
N LEU A 197 -6.09 21.25 4.91
CA LEU A 197 -7.22 20.58 5.50
C LEU A 197 -7.50 21.17 6.89
N SER A 198 -8.66 21.78 7.08
CA SER A 198 -9.12 22.25 8.39
C SER A 198 -9.97 21.16 9.06
N ILE A 199 -9.57 20.71 10.25
CA ILE A 199 -10.28 19.69 11.02
C ILE A 199 -10.74 20.27 12.35
N ASP A 200 -12.03 20.10 12.66
CA ASP A 200 -12.61 20.33 13.98
C ASP A 200 -12.58 19.03 14.79
N TYR A 201 -12.02 19.07 15.99
CA TYR A 201 -12.01 18.00 16.98
C TYR A 201 -12.96 18.33 18.12
N ARG A 202 -13.74 17.37 18.59
CA ARG A 202 -14.66 17.53 19.72
C ARG A 202 -14.71 16.28 20.57
N LYS A 203 -14.70 16.47 21.89
CA LYS A 203 -14.98 15.40 22.83
C LYS A 203 -16.46 15.05 22.79
N GLN A 204 -16.78 13.76 22.65
CA GLN A 204 -18.15 13.25 22.56
C GLN A 204 -18.30 12.01 23.44
N GLN A 205 -19.51 11.76 23.94
CA GLN A 205 -19.85 10.50 24.59
C GLN A 205 -20.56 9.61 23.58
N VAL A 206 -20.00 8.42 23.38
CA VAL A 206 -20.56 7.37 22.52
C VAL A 206 -20.90 6.17 23.38
N ASN A 207 -22.12 5.66 23.24
CA ASN A 207 -22.55 4.46 23.96
C ASN A 207 -22.02 3.23 23.21
N MET A 208 -21.05 2.54 23.81
CA MET A 208 -20.54 1.28 23.29
C MET A 208 -21.30 0.10 23.91
N VAL A 209 -21.67 -0.87 23.08
CA VAL A 209 -22.30 -2.11 23.55
C VAL A 209 -21.19 -3.07 24.00
N GLN A 210 -21.14 -3.39 25.29
CA GLN A 210 -20.30 -4.46 25.83
C GLN A 210 -21.14 -5.72 26.03
N GLN A 211 -20.64 -6.86 25.55
CA GLN A 211 -21.22 -8.16 25.84
C GLN A 211 -20.78 -8.61 27.24
N THR A 212 -21.72 -8.80 28.15
CA THR A 212 -21.47 -9.39 29.47
C THR A 212 -22.16 -10.76 29.58
N PRO A 213 -21.77 -11.63 30.54
CA PRO A 213 -22.44 -12.92 30.76
C PRO A 213 -23.95 -12.81 31.04
N GLN A 214 -24.44 -11.63 31.37
CA GLN A 214 -25.84 -11.32 31.68
C GLN A 214 -26.59 -10.65 30.50
N GLY A 215 -25.91 -10.41 29.37
CA GLY A 215 -26.47 -9.78 28.18
C GLY A 215 -25.67 -8.54 27.71
N PRO A 216 -26.05 -7.95 26.56
CA PRO A 216 -25.43 -6.73 26.06
C PRO A 216 -25.83 -5.51 26.92
N ILE A 217 -24.84 -4.77 27.42
CA ILE A 217 -25.02 -3.54 28.20
C ILE A 217 -24.42 -2.37 27.41
N GLN A 218 -25.11 -1.21 27.39
CA GLN A 218 -24.55 0.02 26.83
C GLN A 218 -23.76 0.76 27.91
N VAL A 219 -22.48 1.03 27.64
CA VAL A 219 -21.60 1.79 28.52
C VAL A 219 -21.22 3.09 27.80
N PRO A 220 -21.51 4.27 28.37
CA PRO A 220 -21.03 5.54 27.83
C PRO A 220 -19.51 5.59 27.90
N GLN A 221 -18.86 5.79 26.76
CA GLN A 221 -17.42 5.98 26.67
C GLN A 221 -17.14 7.35 26.04
N GLU A 222 -16.20 8.08 26.63
CA GLU A 222 -15.71 9.32 26.02
C GLU A 222 -14.76 8.99 24.88
N GLN A 223 -14.94 9.67 23.75
CA GLN A 223 -14.06 9.58 22.58
C GLN A 223 -13.96 10.95 21.90
N VAL A 224 -12.82 11.23 21.28
CA VAL A 224 -12.70 12.37 20.38
C VAL A 224 -13.25 12.04 18.99
N GLY A 225 -14.33 12.74 18.63
CA GLY A 225 -14.82 12.82 17.26
C GLY A 225 -14.15 13.96 16.50
N PHE A 226 -13.95 13.79 15.19
CA PHE A 226 -13.44 14.86 14.34
C PHE A 226 -14.22 14.96 13.03
N ARG A 227 -14.21 16.14 12.42
CA ARG A 227 -14.82 16.39 11.10
C ARG A 227 -13.97 17.37 10.30
N ILE A 228 -13.90 17.14 8.99
CA ILE A 228 -13.28 18.10 8.07
C ILE A 228 -14.26 19.27 7.88
N VAL A 229 -13.82 20.49 8.15
CA VAL A 229 -14.62 21.72 8.02
C VAL A 229 -14.17 22.61 6.87
N GLY A 230 -13.00 22.35 6.30
CA GLY A 230 -12.49 23.06 5.14
C GLY A 230 -11.41 22.25 4.44
N GLN A 231 -11.35 22.37 3.12
CA GLN A 231 -10.28 21.80 2.31
C GLN A 231 -10.10 22.65 1.05
N GLY A 232 -8.85 22.89 0.65
CA GLY A 232 -8.58 23.62 -0.60
C GLY A 232 -7.12 24.01 -0.79
N TRP A 233 -6.81 24.43 -2.01
CA TRP A 233 -5.52 25.04 -2.36
C TRP A 233 -5.48 26.49 -1.87
N LYS A 234 -4.37 26.87 -1.24
CA LYS A 234 -4.04 28.23 -0.79
C LYS A 234 -2.72 28.71 -1.38
#